data_AF-A0A4Y2UGG4-F1
#
_entry.id   AF-A0A4Y2UGG4-F1
#
_cell.length_a   1.000
_cell.length_b   1.000
_cell.length_c   1.000
_cell.angle_alpha   90.00
_cell.angle_beta   90.00
_cell.angle_gamma   90.00
#
_symmetry.space_group_name_H-M   'P 1'
#
loop_
_entity.id
_entity.type
_entity.pdbx_description
1 polymer ?
#
loop_
_entity_poly.entity_id
_entity_poly.type
_entity_poly.pdbx_seq_one_letter_code
_entity_poly.pdbx_strand_id
1 'polypeptide(L)'
;MWKIEVNVNKTELVLFSKKRRPPTHNIFLQGKNIPWSQETKYLGVILDSKLNWKSHINFTTQKFRDNCRKIYSLSARNSELSRKNKVLIYTSILRPVLTYASSVWAYAAKTHFNRIGRSQNKLLRQITRARWFMRNEDIRNALNISTLKEYIKKLAINFFNSLNEIDNTSIHEIDFYAPDINIRRPRLILI
;
A
#
# COMPACT_ATOMS: atom_id res chain seq x y z
N MET A 1 -9.14 -34.95 -9.95
CA MET A 1 -8.71 -34.45 -8.62
C MET A 1 -7.41 -33.69 -8.78
N TRP A 2 -7.33 -32.46 -8.27
CA TRP A 2 -6.11 -31.66 -8.34
C TRP A 2 -5.10 -32.19 -7.29
N LYS A 3 -3.93 -32.66 -7.75
CA LYS A 3 -2.83 -33.17 -6.91
C LYS A 3 -1.97 -32.02 -6.36
N ILE A 4 -2.56 -31.12 -5.57
CA ILE A 4 -1.84 -29.99 -4.98
C ILE A 4 -1.38 -30.39 -3.57
N GLU A 5 -0.08 -30.55 -3.39
CA GLU A 5 0.54 -30.83 -2.09
C GLU A 5 1.10 -29.53 -1.48
N VAL A 6 0.79 -29.28 -0.21
CA VAL A 6 1.24 -28.07 0.49
C VAL A 6 2.69 -28.24 0.94
N ASN A 7 3.55 -27.31 0.52
CA ASN A 7 4.95 -27.32 0.95
C ASN A 7 5.10 -26.69 2.35
N VAL A 8 5.16 -27.54 3.38
CA VAL A 8 5.25 -27.10 4.79
C VAL A 8 6.47 -26.22 5.06
N ASN A 9 7.60 -26.44 4.37
CA ASN A 9 8.81 -25.64 4.58
C ASN A 9 8.66 -24.18 4.10
N LYS A 10 7.68 -23.91 3.22
CA LYS A 10 7.36 -22.55 2.74
C LYS A 10 6.16 -21.94 3.47
N THR A 11 5.55 -22.66 4.40
CA THR A 11 4.41 -22.15 5.17
C THR A 11 4.90 -21.48 6.45
N GLU A 12 4.31 -20.33 6.75
CA GLU A 12 4.53 -19.59 7.98
C GLU A 12 3.18 -19.31 8.63
N LEU A 13 3.15 -19.28 9.96
CA LEU A 13 1.94 -19.00 10.70
C LEU A 13 1.96 -17.59 11.27
N VAL A 14 0.97 -16.79 10.88
CA VAL A 14 0.76 -15.44 11.41
C VAL A 14 -0.64 -15.35 12.01
N LEU A 15 -0.72 -14.97 13.28
CA LEU A 15 -1.98 -14.77 13.98
C LEU A 15 -2.32 -13.28 14.09
N PHE A 16 -3.46 -12.91 13.53
CA PHE A 16 -4.02 -11.57 13.67
C PHE A 16 -4.95 -11.53 14.88
N SER A 17 -4.50 -10.91 15.99
CA SER A 17 -5.29 -10.82 17.22
C SER A 17 -5.19 -9.45 17.87
N LYS A 18 -6.25 -9.05 18.57
CA LYS A 18 -6.27 -7.88 19.47
C LYS A 18 -5.76 -8.22 20.87
N LYS A 19 -5.61 -9.51 21.22
CA LYS A 19 -5.14 -9.93 22.54
C LYS A 19 -3.69 -9.49 22.74
N ARG A 20 -3.38 -8.92 23.93
CA ARG A 20 -2.00 -8.53 24.29
C ARG A 20 -1.05 -9.73 24.34
N ARG A 21 -1.57 -10.89 24.75
CA ARG A 21 -0.89 -12.19 24.76
C ARG A 21 -1.70 -13.15 23.91
N PRO A 22 -1.42 -13.23 22.59
CA PRO A 22 -2.08 -14.21 21.75
C PRO A 22 -1.62 -15.62 22.15
N PRO A 23 -2.50 -16.63 22.08
CA PRO A 23 -2.11 -18.01 22.30
C PRO A 23 -1.10 -18.44 21.23
N THR A 24 0.02 -19.02 21.65
CA THR A 24 1.08 -19.55 20.77
C THR A 24 1.12 -21.07 20.95
N HIS A 25 0.16 -21.75 20.33
CA HIS A 25 0.17 -23.22 20.28
C HIS A 25 0.93 -23.69 19.05
N ASN A 26 1.61 -24.83 19.15
CA ASN A 26 2.24 -25.45 17.99
C ASN A 26 1.15 -25.95 17.06
N ILE A 27 1.23 -25.54 15.79
CA ILE A 27 0.30 -25.96 14.75
C ILE A 27 1.06 -26.86 13.81
N PHE A 28 0.59 -28.10 13.71
CA PHE A 28 1.21 -29.12 12.89
C PHE A 28 0.46 -29.24 11.57
N LEU A 29 1.20 -29.20 10.47
CA LEU A 29 0.70 -29.49 9.13
C LEU A 29 1.51 -30.66 8.57
N GLN A 30 0.83 -31.73 8.17
CA GLN A 30 1.48 -32.98 7.72
C GLN A 30 2.53 -33.51 8.72
N GLY A 31 2.26 -33.41 10.03
CA GLY A 31 3.17 -33.87 11.09
C GLY A 31 4.39 -32.96 11.35
N LYS A 32 4.58 -31.87 10.59
CA LYS A 32 5.64 -30.89 10.80
C LYS A 32 5.11 -29.63 11.47
N ASN A 33 5.86 -29.09 12.43
CA ASN A 33 5.50 -27.85 13.11
C ASN A 33 5.73 -26.64 12.19
N ILE A 34 4.73 -25.77 12.06
CA ILE A 34 4.86 -24.54 11.27
C ILE A 34 5.47 -23.44 12.16
N PRO A 35 6.54 -22.74 11.71
CA PRO A 35 7.13 -21.66 12.46
C PRO A 35 6.18 -20.45 12.55
N TRP A 36 6.15 -19.85 13.74
CA TRP A 36 5.45 -18.59 13.97
C TRP A 36 6.23 -17.42 13.37
N SER A 37 5.54 -16.55 12.63
CA SER A 37 6.09 -15.31 12.09
C SER A 37 5.29 -14.10 12.56
N GLN A 38 5.97 -12.96 12.67
CA GLN A 38 5.34 -11.68 13.01
C GLN A 38 4.85 -10.92 11.78
N GLU A 39 5.40 -11.22 10.61
CA GLU A 39 5.07 -10.56 9.35
C GLU A 39 5.07 -11.63 8.26
N THR A 40 4.10 -11.58 7.35
CA THR A 40 4.11 -12.43 6.16
C THR A 40 3.89 -11.60 4.91
N LYS A 41 4.53 -12.01 3.81
CA LYS A 41 4.39 -11.36 2.51
C LYS A 41 3.45 -12.16 1.63
N TYR A 42 2.30 -11.59 1.34
CA TYR A 42 1.31 -12.19 0.46
C TYR A 42 1.05 -11.29 -0.75
N LEU A 43 1.25 -11.82 -1.96
CA LEU A 43 1.10 -11.09 -3.23
C LEU A 43 1.79 -9.71 -3.23
N GLY A 44 2.95 -9.57 -2.57
CA GLY A 44 3.68 -8.30 -2.50
C GLY A 44 3.18 -7.31 -1.45
N VAL A 45 2.16 -7.66 -0.67
CA VAL A 45 1.69 -6.95 0.52
C VAL A 45 2.30 -7.58 1.77
N ILE A 46 2.83 -6.75 2.67
CA ILE A 46 3.37 -7.23 3.96
C ILE A 46 2.28 -7.08 5.03
N LEU A 47 1.89 -8.21 5.63
CA LEU A 47 0.89 -8.29 6.67
C LEU A 47 1.59 -8.48 8.02
N ASP A 48 1.60 -7.42 8.82
CA ASP A 48 2.11 -7.45 10.19
C ASP A 48 1.04 -8.08 11.10
N SER A 49 1.43 -8.88 12.11
CA SER A 49 0.52 -9.54 13.06
C SER A 49 -0.47 -8.59 13.75
N LYS A 50 -0.08 -7.32 13.89
CA LYS A 50 -0.89 -6.23 14.47
C LYS A 50 -1.71 -5.43 13.45
N LEU A 51 -1.54 -5.68 12.15
CA LEU A 51 -2.15 -4.96 11.03
C LEU A 51 -2.02 -3.42 11.18
N ASN A 52 -0.82 -2.98 11.54
CA ASN A 52 -0.43 -1.58 11.65
C ASN A 52 0.18 -1.03 10.34
N TRP A 53 0.49 -1.89 9.38
CA TRP A 53 1.03 -1.55 8.06
C TRP A 53 2.38 -0.83 8.09
N LYS A 54 3.10 -0.89 9.22
CA LYS A 54 4.35 -0.14 9.35
C LYS A 54 5.40 -0.71 8.41
N SER A 55 5.55 -2.03 8.40
CA SER A 55 6.58 -2.70 7.59
C SER A 55 6.23 -2.63 6.11
N HIS A 56 4.95 -2.79 5.75
CA HIS A 56 4.46 -2.56 4.38
C HIS A 56 4.74 -1.16 3.85
N ILE A 57 4.43 -0.12 4.64
CA ILE A 57 4.66 1.27 4.21
C ILE A 57 6.14 1.59 4.11
N ASN A 58 6.97 1.05 5.01
CA ASN A 58 8.43 1.18 4.93
C ASN A 58 8.97 0.55 3.64
N PHE A 59 8.58 -0.70 3.38
CA PHE A 59 8.94 -1.44 2.17
C PHE A 59 8.51 -0.68 0.90
N THR A 60 7.28 -0.20 0.87
CA THR A 60 6.72 0.53 -0.27
C THR A 60 7.41 1.87 -0.52
N THR A 61 7.67 2.65 0.54
CA THR A 61 8.44 3.90 0.39
C THR A 61 9.89 3.65 0.00
N GLN A 62 10.50 2.56 0.46
CA GLN A 62 11.85 2.19 0.05
C GLN A 62 11.89 1.79 -1.43
N LYS A 63 10.99 0.90 -1.86
CA LYS A 63 10.84 0.49 -3.26
C LYS A 63 10.60 1.69 -4.19
N PHE A 64 9.77 2.65 -3.78
CA PHE A 64 9.59 3.90 -4.51
C PHE A 64 10.88 4.71 -4.63
N ARG A 65 11.65 4.84 -3.55
CA ARG A 65 12.94 5.56 -3.58
C ARG A 65 13.93 4.88 -4.49
N ASP A 66 14.02 3.56 -4.44
CA ASP A 66 14.91 2.77 -5.30
C ASP A 66 14.52 2.94 -6.77
N ASN A 67 13.21 2.92 -7.08
CA ASN A 67 12.73 3.19 -8.43
C ASN A 67 13.04 4.63 -8.87
N CYS A 68 12.84 5.63 -8.00
CA CYS A 68 13.23 7.01 -8.28
C CYS A 68 14.73 7.15 -8.58
N ARG A 69 15.60 6.36 -7.92
CA ARG A 69 17.04 6.33 -8.23
C ARG A 69 17.32 5.73 -9.60
N LYS A 70 16.65 4.63 -9.95
CA LYS A 70 16.83 3.96 -11.26
C LYS A 70 16.48 4.88 -12.43
N ILE A 71 15.42 5.66 -12.31
CA ILE A 71 15.00 6.62 -13.34
C ILE A 71 15.50 8.05 -13.08
N TYR A 72 16.52 8.20 -12.23
CA TYR A 72 17.02 9.50 -11.82
C TYR A 72 17.50 10.32 -13.01
N SER A 73 18.17 9.71 -13.98
CA SER A 73 18.64 10.39 -15.21
C SER A 73 17.50 11.11 -15.94
N LEU A 74 16.30 10.52 -15.98
CA LEU A 74 15.13 11.11 -16.64
C LEU A 74 14.38 12.10 -15.75
N SER A 75 14.30 11.82 -14.44
CA SER A 75 13.54 12.61 -13.47
C SER A 75 14.37 13.70 -12.78
N ALA A 76 15.67 13.78 -13.04
CA ALA A 76 16.57 14.74 -12.43
C ALA A 76 16.11 16.17 -12.67
N ARG A 77 16.52 17.08 -11.76
CA ARG A 77 16.29 18.52 -11.95
C ARG A 77 16.87 18.94 -13.29
N ASN A 78 18.10 18.56 -13.58
CA ASN A 78 18.85 18.99 -14.77
C ASN A 78 18.50 18.21 -16.05
N SER A 79 17.65 17.18 -15.96
CA SER A 79 17.19 16.45 -17.15
C SER A 79 16.45 17.39 -18.11
N GLU A 80 16.75 17.27 -19.40
CA GLU A 80 16.14 18.01 -20.53
C GLU A 80 14.68 17.64 -20.77
N LEU A 81 14.22 16.54 -20.17
CA LEU A 81 12.87 16.04 -20.35
C LEU A 81 11.83 17.10 -19.92
N SER A 82 10.78 17.27 -20.73
CA SER A 82 9.72 18.25 -20.46
C SER A 82 9.02 17.97 -19.12
N ARG A 83 8.51 19.02 -18.46
CA ARG A 83 7.76 18.86 -17.19
C ARG A 83 6.58 17.90 -17.34
N LYS A 84 5.87 17.96 -18.47
CA LYS A 84 4.75 17.07 -18.79
C LYS A 84 5.19 15.60 -18.81
N ASN A 85 6.31 15.30 -19.47
CA ASN A 85 6.84 13.93 -19.54
C ASN A 85 7.33 13.43 -18.17
N LYS A 86 7.91 14.32 -17.34
CA LYS A 86 8.31 13.96 -15.97
C LYS A 86 7.10 13.64 -15.10
N VAL A 87 6.02 14.40 -15.24
CA VAL A 87 4.73 14.11 -14.58
C VAL A 87 4.15 12.80 -15.08
N LEU A 88 4.22 12.52 -16.38
CA LEU A 88 3.76 11.26 -16.97
C LEU A 88 4.50 10.07 -16.36
N ILE A 89 5.83 10.13 -16.26
CA ILE A 89 6.63 9.09 -15.60
C ILE A 89 6.19 8.89 -14.14
N TYR A 90 5.91 9.99 -13.42
CA TYR A 90 5.41 9.89 -12.07
C TYR A 90 4.04 9.19 -12.01
N THR A 91 3.09 9.59 -12.85
CA THR A 91 1.72 9.05 -12.82
C THR A 91 1.66 7.59 -13.27
N SER A 92 2.45 7.20 -14.27
CA SER A 92 2.39 5.86 -14.88
C SER A 92 3.27 4.83 -14.19
N ILE A 93 4.46 5.21 -13.71
CA ILE A 93 5.45 4.23 -13.19
C ILE A 93 5.57 4.34 -11.67
N LEU A 94 5.75 5.55 -11.14
CA LEU A 94 6.12 5.72 -9.73
C LEU A 94 4.91 5.74 -8.77
N ARG A 95 3.79 6.35 -9.18
CA ARG A 95 2.58 6.42 -8.37
C ARG A 95 2.01 5.03 -8.08
N PRO A 96 1.91 4.10 -9.06
CA PRO A 96 1.43 2.74 -8.80
C PRO A 96 2.25 1.98 -7.74
N VAL A 97 3.56 2.25 -7.65
CA VAL A 97 4.41 1.64 -6.62
C VAL A 97 3.93 2.04 -5.24
N LEU A 98 3.56 3.31 -5.04
CA LEU A 98 3.07 3.81 -3.75
C LEU A 98 1.62 3.45 -3.46
N THR A 99 0.82 3.17 -4.49
CA THR A 99 -0.62 2.92 -4.37
C THR A 99 -0.96 1.44 -4.53
N TYR A 100 0.05 0.58 -4.64
CA TYR A 100 -0.16 -0.86 -4.75
C TYR A 100 -0.90 -1.41 -3.54
N ALA A 101 -1.97 -2.17 -3.79
CA ALA A 101 -2.88 -2.73 -2.77
C ALA A 101 -3.43 -1.66 -1.80
N SER A 102 -3.60 -0.41 -2.24
CA SER A 102 -4.03 0.67 -1.35
C SER A 102 -5.42 0.46 -0.77
N SER A 103 -6.32 -0.26 -1.43
CA SER A 103 -7.62 -0.66 -0.88
C SER A 103 -7.47 -1.47 0.42
N VAL A 104 -6.42 -2.28 0.52
CA VAL A 104 -6.14 -3.12 1.68
C VAL A 104 -5.64 -2.27 2.84
N TRP A 105 -4.61 -1.44 2.63
CA TRP A 105 -3.98 -0.65 3.72
C TRP A 105 -4.50 0.78 3.85
N ALA A 106 -5.54 1.19 3.11
CA ALA A 106 -6.14 2.54 3.16
C ALA A 106 -6.63 2.96 4.56
N TYR A 107 -6.72 2.04 5.52
CA TYR A 107 -7.05 2.30 6.91
C TYR A 107 -5.82 2.55 7.82
N ALA A 108 -4.61 2.59 7.26
CA ALA A 108 -3.40 2.86 8.00
C ALA A 108 -3.45 4.22 8.73
N ALA A 109 -2.65 4.38 9.79
CA ALA A 109 -2.61 5.63 10.54
C ALA A 109 -2.21 6.84 9.66
N LYS A 110 -2.72 8.03 10.00
CA LYS A 110 -2.41 9.30 9.31
C LYS A 110 -0.89 9.55 9.16
N THR A 111 -0.10 9.10 10.13
CA THR A 111 1.37 9.18 10.09
C THR A 111 1.97 8.44 8.89
N HIS A 112 1.41 7.29 8.51
CA HIS A 112 1.84 6.53 7.33
C HIS A 112 1.48 7.27 6.03
N PHE A 113 0.26 7.80 5.91
CA PHE A 113 -0.13 8.63 4.77
C PHE A 113 0.76 9.86 4.61
N ASN A 114 1.11 10.54 5.71
CA ASN A 114 2.03 11.67 5.69
C ASN A 114 3.41 11.27 5.16
N ARG A 115 3.92 10.09 5.53
CA ARG A 115 5.20 9.57 5.05
C ARG A 115 5.19 9.31 3.55
N ILE A 116 4.12 8.73 3.01
CA ILE A 116 3.98 8.49 1.57
C ILE A 116 3.81 9.83 0.83
N GLY A 117 2.98 10.73 1.34
CA GLY A 117 2.78 12.07 0.77
C GLY A 117 4.06 12.90 0.73
N ARG A 118 4.94 12.79 1.75
CA ARG A 118 6.28 13.39 1.71
C ARG A 118 7.12 12.88 0.54
N SER A 119 7.00 11.59 0.20
CA SER A 119 7.74 10.98 -0.91
C SER A 119 7.24 11.50 -2.27
N GLN A 120 5.92 11.62 -2.45
CA GLN A 120 5.31 12.32 -3.60
C GLN A 120 5.82 13.76 -3.70
N ASN A 121 5.67 14.55 -2.63
CA ASN A 121 6.03 15.98 -2.65
C ASN A 121 7.52 16.21 -2.93
N LYS A 122 8.40 15.34 -2.42
CA LYS A 122 9.84 15.40 -2.73
C LYS A 122 10.09 15.26 -4.23
N LEU A 123 9.41 14.33 -4.89
CA LEU A 123 9.52 14.14 -6.33
C LEU A 123 8.91 15.32 -7.11
N LEU A 124 7.71 15.79 -6.74
CA LEU A 124 7.06 16.91 -7.44
C LEU A 124 7.91 18.19 -7.37
N ARG A 125 8.54 18.46 -6.23
CA ARG A 125 9.52 19.55 -6.08
C ARG A 125 10.73 19.38 -6.97
N GLN A 126 11.20 18.14 -7.15
CA GLN A 126 12.31 17.83 -8.05
C GLN A 126 11.92 18.11 -9.51
N ILE A 127 10.71 17.70 -9.93
CA ILE A 127 10.18 17.89 -11.29
C ILE A 127 10.02 19.38 -11.62
N THR A 128 9.48 20.17 -10.68
CA THR A 128 9.21 21.60 -10.87
C THR A 128 10.41 22.51 -10.63
N ARG A 129 11.52 21.97 -10.10
CA ARG A 129 12.66 22.76 -9.59
C ARG A 129 12.19 23.83 -8.58
N ALA A 130 11.21 23.49 -7.74
CA ALA A 130 10.60 24.41 -6.81
C ALA A 130 11.59 24.87 -5.72
N ARG A 131 11.51 26.16 -5.35
CA ARG A 131 12.26 26.76 -4.23
C ARG A 131 11.65 26.34 -2.90
N TRP A 132 12.41 26.51 -1.81
CA TRP A 132 12.03 26.06 -0.47
C TRP A 132 10.73 26.71 0.05
N PHE A 133 10.49 27.99 -0.29
CA PHE A 133 9.33 28.77 0.18
C PHE A 133 8.02 28.47 -0.58
N MET A 134 8.08 27.85 -1.77
CA MET A 134 6.85 27.50 -2.50
C MET A 134 6.06 26.45 -1.73
N ARG A 135 4.73 26.61 -1.59
CA ARG A 135 3.91 25.64 -0.85
C ARG A 135 3.72 24.37 -1.68
N ASN A 136 3.59 23.24 -1.00
CA ASN A 136 3.34 21.95 -1.68
C ASN A 136 1.97 21.91 -2.37
N GLU A 137 1.02 22.74 -1.93
CA GLU A 137 -0.31 22.87 -2.52
C GLU A 137 -0.22 23.55 -3.88
N ASP A 138 0.47 24.69 -3.96
CA ASP A 138 0.70 25.42 -5.22
C ASP A 138 1.38 24.55 -6.27
N ILE A 139 2.40 23.78 -5.87
CA ILE A 139 3.11 22.85 -6.77
C ILE A 139 2.18 21.76 -7.30
N ARG A 140 1.29 21.24 -6.46
CA ARG A 140 0.32 20.21 -6.84
C ARG A 140 -0.73 20.77 -7.79
N ASN A 141 -1.26 21.95 -7.48
CA ASN A 141 -2.24 22.65 -8.31
C ASN A 141 -1.66 23.00 -9.68
N ALA A 142 -0.42 23.52 -9.73
CA ALA A 142 0.26 23.85 -10.98
C ALA A 142 0.52 22.62 -11.88
N LEU A 143 0.58 21.42 -11.32
CA LEU A 143 0.74 20.16 -12.06
C LEU A 143 -0.56 19.40 -12.29
N ASN A 144 -1.70 19.89 -11.79
CA ASN A 144 -2.99 19.17 -11.75
C ASN A 144 -2.88 17.78 -11.10
N ILE A 145 -2.14 17.67 -9.98
CA ILE A 145 -1.94 16.42 -9.24
C ILE A 145 -2.61 16.50 -7.88
N SER A 146 -3.58 15.62 -7.63
CA SER A 146 -4.20 15.47 -6.31
C SER A 146 -3.25 14.92 -5.25
N THR A 147 -3.62 15.06 -3.98
CA THR A 147 -2.88 14.38 -2.93
C THR A 147 -2.94 12.87 -3.12
N LEU A 148 -1.87 12.18 -2.74
CA LEU A 148 -1.88 10.72 -2.74
C LEU A 148 -2.94 10.15 -1.79
N LYS A 149 -3.33 10.90 -0.75
CA LYS A 149 -4.44 10.55 0.15
C LYS A 149 -5.79 10.52 -0.59
N GLU A 150 -6.12 11.59 -1.33
CA GLU A 150 -7.36 11.65 -2.13
C GLU A 150 -7.36 10.58 -3.22
N TYR A 151 -6.22 10.37 -3.88
CA TYR A 151 -6.08 9.35 -4.91
C TYR A 151 -6.33 7.93 -4.36
N ILE A 152 -5.76 7.61 -3.19
CA ILE A 152 -6.04 6.33 -2.50
C ILE A 152 -7.50 6.22 -2.10
N LYS A 153 -8.12 7.30 -1.60
CA LYS A 153 -9.55 7.31 -1.28
C LYS A 153 -10.38 6.91 -2.50
N LYS A 154 -10.07 7.53 -3.65
CA LYS A 154 -10.75 7.23 -4.92
C LYS A 154 -10.54 5.76 -5.32
N LEU A 155 -9.32 5.23 -5.20
CA LEU A 155 -9.03 3.82 -5.49
C LEU A 155 -9.81 2.87 -4.55
N ALA A 156 -9.87 3.19 -3.26
CA ALA A 156 -10.60 2.38 -2.29
C ALA A 156 -12.11 2.40 -2.59
N ILE A 157 -12.71 3.56 -2.83
CA ILE A 157 -14.13 3.68 -3.19
C ILE A 157 -14.43 2.87 -4.46
N ASN A 158 -13.63 3.03 -5.51
CA ASN A 158 -13.82 2.28 -6.75
C ASN A 158 -13.73 0.76 -6.52
N PHE A 159 -12.77 0.32 -5.71
CA PHE A 159 -12.62 -1.09 -5.35
C PHE A 159 -13.84 -1.64 -4.61
N PHE A 160 -14.30 -0.98 -3.55
CA PHE A 160 -15.46 -1.45 -2.79
C PHE A 160 -16.76 -1.36 -3.57
N ASN A 161 -16.93 -0.36 -4.45
CA ASN A 161 -18.08 -0.30 -5.34
C ASN A 161 -18.09 -1.48 -6.32
N SER A 162 -16.92 -1.83 -6.89
CA SER A 162 -16.81 -2.98 -7.79
C SER A 162 -17.08 -4.32 -7.10
N LEU A 163 -16.90 -4.43 -5.78
CA LEU A 163 -17.23 -5.65 -5.05
C LEU A 163 -18.74 -5.92 -5.02
N ASN A 164 -19.57 -4.89 -5.04
CA ASN A 164 -21.03 -5.04 -5.05
C ASN A 164 -21.55 -5.57 -6.39
N GLU A 165 -20.77 -5.43 -7.46
CA GLU A 165 -21.12 -5.87 -8.83
C GLU A 165 -20.69 -7.33 -9.10
N ILE A 166 -19.94 -7.96 -8.21
CA ILE A 166 -19.41 -9.31 -8.41
C ILE A 166 -20.38 -10.33 -7.83
N ASP A 167 -20.83 -11.27 -8.66
CA ASP A 167 -21.74 -12.38 -8.31
C ASP A 167 -21.08 -13.49 -7.46
N ASN A 168 -20.21 -13.13 -6.51
CA ASN A 168 -19.55 -14.09 -5.63
C ASN A 168 -20.21 -14.07 -4.25
N THR A 169 -20.89 -15.17 -3.91
CA THR A 169 -21.61 -15.34 -2.64
C THR A 169 -20.72 -15.09 -1.42
N SER A 170 -19.44 -15.51 -1.46
CA SER A 170 -18.50 -15.30 -0.36
C SER A 170 -18.14 -13.83 -0.11
N ILE A 171 -18.34 -12.95 -1.09
CA ILE A 171 -18.11 -11.50 -0.93
C ILE A 171 -19.31 -10.85 -0.24
N HIS A 172 -20.52 -11.31 -0.54
CA HIS A 172 -21.76 -10.81 0.09
C HIS A 172 -21.91 -11.24 1.56
N GLU A 173 -21.24 -12.31 1.96
CA GLU A 173 -21.17 -12.74 3.37
C GLU A 173 -20.28 -11.83 4.24
N ILE A 174 -19.50 -10.93 3.63
CA ILE A 174 -18.60 -10.03 4.35
C ILE A 174 -19.36 -8.79 4.82
N ASP A 175 -19.16 -8.40 6.08
CA ASP A 175 -19.74 -7.17 6.65
C ASP A 175 -19.51 -5.96 5.73
N PHE A 176 -20.60 -5.22 5.44
CA PHE A 176 -20.56 -4.01 4.63
C PHE A 176 -19.63 -2.97 5.25
N TYR A 177 -18.58 -2.59 4.53
CA TYR A 177 -17.63 -1.56 4.95
C TYR A 177 -17.68 -0.36 4.02
N ALA A 178 -18.17 0.76 4.55
CA ALA A 178 -18.02 2.06 3.89
C ALA A 178 -16.60 2.61 4.15
N PRO A 179 -15.80 2.87 3.11
CA PRO A 179 -14.44 3.40 3.25
C PRO A 179 -14.46 4.88 3.65
N ASP A 180 -14.67 5.18 4.93
CA ASP A 180 -14.38 6.49 5.49
C ASP A 180 -12.97 6.54 6.08
N ILE A 181 -12.24 7.60 5.74
CA ILE A 181 -10.86 7.86 6.21
C ILE A 181 -10.83 8.12 7.72
N ASN A 182 -11.93 8.61 8.27
CA ASN A 182 -12.03 8.94 9.70
C ASN A 182 -12.45 7.72 10.54
N ILE A 183 -13.04 6.70 9.92
CA ILE A 183 -13.50 5.49 10.59
C ILE A 183 -12.43 4.42 10.49
N ARG A 184 -12.03 3.86 11.63
CA ARG A 184 -11.12 2.70 11.63
C ARG A 184 -11.82 1.50 11.00
N ARG A 185 -11.29 0.99 9.89
CA ARG A 185 -11.76 -0.28 9.29
C ARG A 185 -11.77 -1.38 10.35
N PRO A 186 -12.84 -2.19 10.45
CA PRO A 186 -12.80 -3.41 11.24
C PRO A 186 -11.67 -4.29 10.68
N ARG A 187 -10.68 -4.62 11.51
CA ARG A 187 -9.53 -5.48 11.11
C ARG A 187 -9.93 -6.91 10.72
N LEU A 188 -11.20 -7.28 10.92
CA LEU A 188 -11.79 -8.55 10.50
C LEU A 188 -11.94 -8.63 8.97
N ILE A 189 -11.99 -7.49 8.29
CA ILE A 189 -12.19 -7.41 6.85
C ILE A 189 -10.82 -7.38 6.16
N LEU A 190 -10.19 -8.54 6.08
CA LEU A 190 -9.02 -8.80 5.22
C LEU A 190 -9.53 -9.43 3.92
N ILE A 191 -10.05 -8.58 3.03
CA ILE A 191 -10.26 -8.95 1.61
C ILE A 191 -8.96 -8.66 0.88
#